data_AF-A0A7Z9HYF3-F1
#
_entry.id   AF-A0A7Z9HYF3-F1
#
_cell.length_a   1.000
_cell.length_b   1.000
_cell.length_c   1.000
_cell.angle_alpha   90.00
_cell.angle_beta   90.00
_cell.angle_gamma   90.00
#
_symmetry.space_group_name_H-M   'P 1'
#
loop_
_entity.id
_entity.type
_entity.pdbx_description
1 polymer ?
#
loop_
_entity_poly.entity_id
_entity_poly.type
_entity_poly.pdbx_seq_one_letter_code
_entity_poly.pdbx_strand_id
1 'polypeptide(L)'
;MCLHQDNRVARWVRTAVCCLTLTTIAACGSPPPAPATSLTVRSNPEAAHIMINGTVYGQTPITISDLAAGEHYIILKKKDHRRSTQRIRLELDTPVELDFDLVRDAGYVTFTTTPDGAEVYLHTSEGSRLIGETPLENARLDTGDYSFEILLENYHPTQSDIVVEHGNYYTEKHALKAMVARLRILSRPTGAQVWIDDELRPEMTPANIKLPPGAYSVGVYKQGYMMNEQTIELAANSSFDLNAVLEEGGMPFGMVLIPAGEFIFGDDDKSPDEKPMRKVHLEAFYMDKNEVTNAEFKKVFPGHTFDGHRDNYPVRGVSWKRAADFAAAVGKRLPTEKEWEKAARGASGREYPWGAVFNIDHAHIATGLNSDSQSVGSYKTGVSEYGCFDMSGNVYEWTSDWYNPYPGNTEVTVDYGTVYKVIRGGSYRSDPFEVRSAKRHYDKPDARRE
;
A
#
# COMPACT_ATOMS: atom_id res chain seq x y z
N MET A 1 28.57 -63.52 -75.22
CA MET A 1 27.79 -62.33 -75.63
C MET A 1 28.44 -61.14 -74.91
N CYS A 2 29.64 -60.69 -75.29
CA CYS A 2 29.97 -59.89 -76.49
C CYS A 2 28.88 -58.85 -76.73
N LEU A 3 29.16 -57.56 -76.60
CA LEU A 3 29.97 -56.75 -77.52
C LEU A 3 30.44 -55.48 -76.76
N HIS A 4 31.74 -55.14 -76.75
CA HIS A 4 32.44 -54.34 -77.79
C HIS A 4 32.02 -52.86 -77.76
N GLN A 5 32.89 -51.85 -77.88
CA GLN A 5 34.26 -51.82 -78.40
C GLN A 5 34.86 -50.40 -78.27
N ASP A 6 36.20 -50.35 -78.19
CA ASP A 6 37.10 -49.48 -78.97
C ASP A 6 37.14 -47.94 -78.77
N ASN A 7 38.25 -47.22 -79.00
CA ASN A 7 39.52 -47.54 -79.65
C ASN A 7 40.60 -46.46 -79.38
N ARG A 8 41.88 -46.89 -79.23
CA ARG A 8 43.12 -46.46 -79.97
C ARG A 8 43.56 -44.97 -79.94
N VAL A 9 44.82 -44.55 -80.11
CA VAL A 9 46.14 -45.10 -80.53
C VAL A 9 47.19 -44.00 -80.24
N ALA A 10 48.29 -44.29 -79.51
CA ALA A 10 49.69 -44.49 -79.94
C ALA A 10 50.38 -43.46 -80.87
N ARG A 11 51.52 -42.90 -80.41
CA ARG A 11 52.80 -42.61 -81.14
C ARG A 11 53.80 -41.96 -80.15
N TRP A 12 54.88 -42.62 -79.70
CA TRP A 12 56.21 -42.86 -80.32
C TRP A 12 56.93 -41.61 -80.85
N VAL A 13 58.11 -41.32 -80.25
CA VAL A 13 59.46 -41.08 -80.85
C VAL A 13 60.39 -40.64 -79.68
N ARG A 14 61.30 -41.49 -79.19
CA ARG A 14 62.77 -41.58 -79.47
C ARG A 14 63.49 -40.21 -79.33
N THR A 15 64.64 -39.99 -78.71
CA THR A 15 65.85 -40.79 -78.45
C THR A 15 66.75 -39.99 -77.48
N ALA A 16 67.24 -40.63 -76.42
CA ALA A 16 68.62 -40.68 -75.87
C ALA A 16 69.52 -39.41 -75.88
N VAL A 17 70.42 -39.16 -74.90
CA VAL A 17 71.64 -39.94 -74.59
C VAL A 17 72.34 -39.32 -73.36
N CYS A 18 72.90 -40.18 -72.47
CA CYS A 18 74.04 -40.02 -71.53
C CYS A 18 74.07 -38.89 -70.48
N CYS A 19 74.70 -39.02 -69.31
CA CYS A 19 75.50 -40.09 -68.69
C CYS A 19 75.49 -39.90 -67.16
N LEU A 20 75.76 -40.99 -66.45
CA LEU A 20 75.85 -41.15 -64.99
C LEU A 20 76.77 -40.15 -64.27
N THR A 21 76.43 -39.81 -63.02
CA THR A 21 77.24 -40.15 -61.82
C THR A 21 76.38 -40.18 -60.54
N LEU A 22 76.70 -41.14 -59.67
CA LEU A 22 76.18 -41.38 -58.30
C LEU A 22 76.40 -40.14 -57.39
N THR A 23 75.72 -39.88 -56.26
CA THR A 23 75.44 -40.74 -55.08
C THR A 23 74.62 -39.97 -54.03
N THR A 24 74.00 -40.71 -53.10
CA THR A 24 73.55 -40.39 -51.73
C THR A 24 72.26 -39.56 -51.48
N ILE A 25 71.34 -40.22 -50.76
CA ILE A 25 70.14 -39.72 -50.10
C ILE A 25 70.54 -38.94 -48.85
N ALA A 26 69.95 -37.76 -48.64
CA ALA A 26 69.90 -37.07 -47.36
C ALA A 26 68.49 -36.51 -47.12
N ALA A 27 68.05 -36.65 -45.88
CA ALA A 27 66.70 -36.47 -45.36
C ALA A 27 66.08 -35.10 -45.66
N CYS A 28 64.76 -35.13 -45.90
CA CYS A 28 63.89 -33.97 -45.92
C CYS A 28 63.80 -33.40 -44.48
N GLY A 29 64.40 -32.24 -44.22
CA GLY A 29 64.20 -31.49 -42.99
C GLY A 29 62.79 -30.89 -42.97
N SER A 30 62.03 -31.17 -41.91
CA SER A 30 60.80 -30.46 -41.57
C SER A 30 61.06 -28.95 -41.47
N PRO A 31 60.12 -28.07 -41.91
CA PRO A 31 60.27 -26.63 -41.75
C PRO A 31 60.43 -26.27 -40.26
N PRO A 32 61.17 -25.19 -39.92
CA PRO A 32 61.33 -24.77 -38.54
C PRO A 32 59.95 -24.55 -37.89
N PRO A 33 59.76 -24.91 -36.60
CA PRO A 33 58.52 -24.64 -35.91
C PRO A 33 58.23 -23.13 -35.99
N ALA A 34 56.97 -22.77 -36.29
CA ALA A 34 56.53 -21.37 -36.25
C ALA A 34 56.92 -20.79 -34.88
N PRO A 35 57.40 -19.53 -34.79
CA PRO A 35 57.93 -19.06 -33.53
C PRO A 35 56.79 -18.97 -32.51
N ALA A 36 57.04 -19.62 -31.38
CA ALA A 36 56.10 -19.81 -30.29
C ALA A 36 55.95 -18.52 -29.48
N THR A 37 54.73 -18.07 -29.27
CA THR A 37 54.45 -17.06 -28.23
C THR A 37 53.79 -17.73 -27.03
N SER A 38 53.86 -17.08 -25.86
CA SER A 38 53.23 -17.56 -24.63
C SER A 38 52.01 -16.72 -24.27
N LEU A 39 50.95 -17.40 -23.83
CA LEU A 39 49.73 -16.77 -23.33
C LEU A 39 49.48 -17.26 -21.92
N THR A 40 49.43 -16.34 -20.96
CA THR A 40 48.98 -16.62 -19.59
C THR A 40 47.55 -16.16 -19.43
N VAL A 41 46.65 -17.07 -19.04
CA VAL A 41 45.24 -16.77 -18.80
C VAL A 41 44.89 -17.06 -17.35
N ARG A 42 44.36 -16.06 -16.65
CA ARG A 42 43.84 -16.15 -15.29
C ARG A 42 42.34 -15.88 -15.30
N SER A 43 41.63 -16.41 -14.30
CA SER A 43 40.21 -16.08 -14.12
C SER A 43 39.86 -15.91 -12.66
N ASN A 44 38.83 -15.12 -12.41
CA ASN A 44 38.23 -14.92 -11.11
C ASN A 44 36.73 -15.24 -11.20
N PRO A 45 36.24 -16.30 -10.53
CA PRO A 45 37.01 -17.31 -9.79
C PRO A 45 37.94 -18.16 -10.68
N GLU A 46 39.01 -18.70 -10.09
CA GLU A 46 39.99 -19.58 -10.75
C GLU A 46 39.39 -20.94 -11.16
N ALA A 47 40.15 -21.80 -11.82
CA ALA A 47 39.78 -23.14 -12.26
C ALA A 47 38.66 -23.19 -13.33
N ALA A 48 38.62 -22.20 -14.21
CA ALA A 48 37.74 -22.21 -15.39
C ALA A 48 38.37 -23.01 -16.54
N HIS A 49 37.61 -23.87 -17.21
CA HIS A 49 38.09 -24.62 -18.36
C HIS A 49 38.36 -23.69 -19.54
N ILE A 50 39.57 -23.73 -20.09
CA ILE A 50 39.99 -22.93 -21.23
C ILE A 50 39.98 -23.74 -22.52
N MET A 51 39.45 -23.14 -23.58
CA MET A 51 39.52 -23.65 -24.95
C MET A 51 40.03 -22.54 -25.87
N ILE A 52 41.04 -22.84 -26.70
CA ILE A 52 41.61 -21.91 -27.68
C ILE A 52 41.45 -22.51 -29.08
N ASN A 53 40.82 -21.76 -29.99
CA ASN A 53 40.55 -22.20 -31.37
C ASN A 53 39.86 -23.59 -31.46
N GLY A 54 39.06 -23.94 -30.46
CA GLY A 54 38.36 -25.23 -30.38
C GLY A 54 39.13 -26.36 -29.69
N THR A 55 40.39 -26.15 -29.30
CA THR A 55 41.22 -27.13 -28.57
C THR A 55 41.20 -26.83 -27.07
N VAL A 56 41.01 -27.84 -26.23
CA VAL A 56 40.98 -27.71 -24.76
C VAL A 56 42.40 -27.73 -24.19
N TYR A 57 42.74 -26.76 -23.33
CA TYR A 57 44.10 -26.61 -22.79
C TYR A 57 44.21 -26.89 -21.27
N GLY A 58 43.09 -26.90 -20.54
CA GLY A 58 43.10 -27.16 -19.09
C GLY A 58 42.23 -26.18 -18.30
N GLN A 59 42.70 -25.79 -17.13
CA GLN A 59 42.02 -24.86 -16.22
C GLN A 59 42.88 -23.65 -15.89
N THR A 60 42.28 -22.47 -15.74
CA THR A 60 42.96 -21.26 -15.25
C THR A 60 43.37 -21.38 -13.78
N PRO A 61 44.45 -20.72 -13.32
CA PRO A 61 45.43 -20.01 -14.13
C PRO A 61 46.30 -20.97 -14.94
N ILE A 62 46.58 -20.64 -16.21
CA ILE A 62 47.38 -21.47 -17.10
C ILE A 62 48.25 -20.63 -18.02
N THR A 63 49.50 -21.07 -18.22
CA THR A 63 50.41 -20.53 -19.24
C THR A 63 50.56 -21.55 -20.35
N ILE A 64 50.25 -21.14 -21.57
CA ILE A 64 50.35 -21.97 -22.77
C ILE A 64 51.52 -21.41 -23.58
N SER A 65 52.60 -22.18 -23.66
CA SER A 65 53.71 -21.94 -24.56
C SER A 65 53.43 -22.65 -25.88
N ASP A 66 53.96 -22.13 -27.00
CA ASP A 66 53.83 -22.72 -28.34
C ASP A 66 52.54 -22.42 -29.10
N LEU A 67 51.92 -21.26 -28.85
CA LEU A 67 50.87 -20.74 -29.73
C LEU A 67 51.51 -20.03 -30.94
N ALA A 68 50.97 -20.28 -32.13
CA ALA A 68 51.38 -19.58 -33.35
C ALA A 68 51.00 -18.09 -33.28
N ALA A 69 51.79 -17.21 -33.87
CA ALA A 69 51.34 -15.82 -34.07
C ALA A 69 50.12 -15.78 -35.00
N GLY A 70 49.17 -14.90 -34.69
CA GLY A 70 47.90 -14.78 -35.41
C GLY A 70 46.71 -14.57 -34.48
N GLU A 71 45.50 -14.71 -35.03
CA GLU A 71 44.25 -14.54 -34.30
C GLU A 71 43.87 -15.83 -33.54
N HIS A 72 43.53 -15.68 -32.27
CA HIS A 72 43.06 -16.76 -31.40
C HIS A 72 41.71 -16.40 -30.77
N TYR A 73 40.82 -17.39 -30.75
CA TYR A 73 39.54 -17.33 -30.05
C TYR A 73 39.64 -18.11 -28.74
N ILE A 74 39.55 -17.40 -27.63
CA ILE A 74 39.64 -17.94 -26.28
C ILE A 74 38.23 -18.05 -25.72
N ILE A 75 37.90 -19.21 -25.16
CA ILE A 75 36.64 -19.47 -24.48
C ILE A 75 36.96 -19.98 -23.09
N LEU A 76 36.41 -19.33 -22.07
CA LEU A 76 36.42 -19.83 -20.69
C LEU A 76 35.02 -20.34 -20.33
N LYS A 77 34.96 -21.53 -19.75
CA LYS A 77 33.75 -22.13 -19.20
C LYS A 77 33.99 -22.55 -17.77
N LYS A 78 33.17 -22.07 -16.84
CA LYS A 78 33.12 -22.54 -15.46
C LYS A 78 31.68 -22.92 -15.13
N LYS A 79 31.48 -23.93 -14.27
CA LYS A 79 30.16 -24.32 -13.79
C LYS A 79 29.45 -23.11 -13.16
N ASP A 80 28.18 -22.90 -13.46
CA ASP A 80 27.32 -21.81 -12.95
C ASP A 80 27.82 -20.39 -13.31
N HIS A 81 28.63 -20.25 -14.36
CA HIS A 81 29.14 -18.97 -14.85
C HIS A 81 28.96 -18.82 -16.36
N ARG A 82 28.62 -17.60 -16.78
CA ARG A 82 28.47 -17.22 -18.18
C ARG A 82 29.76 -17.54 -18.93
N ARG A 83 29.61 -18.17 -20.09
CA ARG A 83 30.74 -18.43 -20.99
C ARG A 83 31.39 -17.11 -21.41
N SER A 84 32.66 -16.93 -21.09
CA SER A 84 33.45 -15.78 -21.54
C SER A 84 34.15 -16.11 -22.84
N THR A 85 34.16 -15.17 -23.79
CA THR A 85 34.82 -15.36 -25.09
C THR A 85 35.58 -14.09 -25.46
N GLN A 86 36.82 -14.25 -25.88
CA GLN A 86 37.66 -13.12 -26.31
C GLN A 86 38.46 -13.52 -27.54
N ARG A 87 38.51 -12.62 -28.53
CA ARG A 87 39.43 -12.73 -29.65
C ARG A 87 40.67 -11.91 -29.34
N ILE A 88 41.85 -12.52 -29.49
CA ILE A 88 43.13 -11.84 -29.34
C ILE A 88 44.00 -12.07 -30.57
N ARG A 89 44.93 -11.16 -30.80
CA ARG A 89 46.00 -11.33 -31.78
C ARG A 89 47.32 -11.50 -31.04
N LEU A 90 47.99 -12.61 -31.28
CA LEU A 90 49.30 -12.90 -30.73
C LEU A 90 50.38 -12.51 -31.74
N GLU A 91 51.41 -11.82 -31.27
CA GLU A 91 52.62 -11.47 -32.03
C GLU A 91 53.80 -12.35 -31.59
N LEU A 92 54.80 -12.48 -32.46
CA LEU A 92 55.99 -13.29 -32.22
C LEU A 92 56.78 -12.75 -31.00
N ASP A 93 57.28 -13.67 -30.17
CA ASP A 93 58.11 -13.40 -28.98
C ASP A 93 57.54 -12.36 -27.99
N THR A 94 56.22 -12.14 -28.03
CA THR A 94 55.53 -11.17 -27.18
C THR A 94 54.53 -11.89 -26.28
N PRO A 95 54.90 -12.23 -25.03
CA PRO A 95 53.99 -12.84 -24.08
C PRO A 95 52.77 -11.96 -23.82
N VAL A 96 51.59 -12.57 -23.77
CA VAL A 96 50.34 -11.88 -23.44
C VAL A 96 49.77 -12.45 -22.14
N GLU A 97 49.27 -11.57 -21.28
CA GLU A 97 48.51 -11.95 -20.10
C GLU A 97 47.07 -11.48 -20.22
N LEU A 98 46.12 -12.35 -19.89
CA LEU A 98 44.69 -12.04 -19.87
C LEU A 98 44.09 -12.44 -18.53
N ASP A 99 43.30 -11.53 -17.98
CA ASP A 99 42.51 -11.73 -16.77
C ASP A 99 41.01 -11.70 -17.13
N PHE A 100 40.27 -12.72 -16.69
CA PHE A 100 38.83 -12.83 -16.90
C PHE A 100 38.07 -12.82 -15.56
N ASP A 101 37.22 -11.84 -15.34
CA ASP A 101 36.20 -11.92 -14.30
C ASP A 101 34.97 -12.67 -14.85
N LEU A 102 34.70 -13.85 -14.31
CA LEU A 102 33.57 -14.67 -14.72
C LEU A 102 32.31 -14.27 -13.96
N VAL A 103 31.22 -14.03 -14.68
CA VAL A 103 29.94 -13.65 -14.11
C VAL A 103 29.10 -14.89 -13.88
N ARG A 104 28.55 -15.09 -12.66
CA ARG A 104 27.65 -16.21 -12.38
C ARG A 104 26.38 -16.14 -13.23
N ASP A 105 25.97 -17.29 -13.76
CA ASP A 105 24.71 -17.42 -14.50
C ASP A 105 23.52 -17.36 -13.53
N ALA A 106 22.55 -16.52 -13.85
CA ALA A 106 21.40 -16.25 -13.00
C ALA A 106 20.14 -16.02 -13.81
N GLY A 107 19.00 -16.31 -13.20
CA GLY A 107 17.68 -15.83 -13.61
C GLY A 107 17.12 -14.85 -12.58
N TYR A 108 15.93 -14.34 -12.85
CA TYR A 108 15.24 -13.36 -12.00
C TYR A 108 13.85 -13.86 -11.66
N VAL A 109 13.48 -13.83 -10.39
CA VAL A 109 12.15 -14.24 -9.93
C VAL A 109 11.50 -13.07 -9.22
N THR A 110 10.27 -12.76 -9.60
CA THR A 110 9.43 -11.80 -8.90
C THR A 110 8.36 -12.54 -8.11
N PHE A 111 8.28 -12.29 -6.81
CA PHE A 111 7.22 -12.83 -5.95
C PHE A 111 6.24 -11.72 -5.56
N THR A 112 4.96 -11.98 -5.75
CA THR A 112 3.87 -11.08 -5.35
C THR A 112 2.80 -11.85 -4.62
N THR A 113 2.21 -11.27 -3.58
CA THR A 113 1.12 -11.91 -2.84
C THR A 113 -0.09 -11.01 -2.74
N THR A 114 -1.20 -11.56 -2.25
CA THR A 114 -2.32 -10.76 -1.80
C THR A 114 -2.81 -11.36 -0.48
N PRO A 115 -2.65 -10.66 0.66
CA PRO A 115 -1.97 -9.36 0.83
C PRO A 115 -0.45 -9.43 0.64
N ASP A 116 0.20 -8.27 0.51
CA ASP A 116 1.67 -8.12 0.47
C ASP A 116 2.31 -8.26 1.87
N GLY A 117 3.65 -8.26 1.93
CA GLY A 117 4.44 -8.35 3.16
C GLY A 117 4.77 -9.77 3.62
N ALA A 118 4.60 -10.76 2.74
CA ALA A 118 4.87 -12.17 3.07
C ALA A 118 6.36 -12.48 2.92
N GLU A 119 6.95 -13.14 3.92
CA GLU A 119 8.31 -13.64 3.88
C GLU A 119 8.44 -14.76 2.83
N VAL A 120 9.48 -14.67 1.99
CA VAL A 120 9.78 -15.67 0.96
C VAL A 120 11.06 -16.42 1.33
N TYR A 121 10.92 -17.70 1.61
CA TYR A 121 12.03 -18.62 1.86
C TYR A 121 12.32 -19.42 0.60
N LEU A 122 13.61 -19.59 0.26
CA LEU A 122 14.06 -20.57 -0.73
C LEU A 122 14.75 -21.73 -0.04
N HIS A 123 14.42 -22.93 -0.50
CA HIS A 123 15.01 -24.18 -0.06
C HIS A 123 15.81 -24.80 -1.20
N THR A 124 17.05 -25.18 -0.89
CA THR A 124 17.92 -25.98 -1.74
C THR A 124 18.38 -27.22 -0.97
N SER A 125 19.15 -28.09 -1.61
CA SER A 125 19.82 -29.21 -0.93
C SER A 125 20.78 -28.78 0.17
N GLU A 126 21.23 -27.52 0.17
CA GLU A 126 22.17 -26.97 1.13
C GLU A 126 21.48 -26.30 2.34
N GLY A 127 20.16 -26.07 2.25
CA GLY A 127 19.35 -25.53 3.34
C GLY A 127 18.29 -24.52 2.89
N SER A 128 17.67 -23.88 3.88
CA SER A 128 16.62 -22.88 3.71
C SER A 128 17.15 -21.48 4.02
N ARG A 129 16.78 -20.47 3.24
CA ARG A 129 17.11 -19.06 3.53
C ARG A 129 15.97 -18.13 3.19
N LEU A 130 15.76 -17.10 4.01
CA LEU A 130 14.90 -15.95 3.68
C LEU A 130 15.57 -15.13 2.57
N ILE A 131 14.80 -14.78 1.53
CA ILE A 131 15.29 -13.96 0.42
C ILE A 131 14.65 -12.57 0.33
N GLY A 132 13.58 -12.32 1.08
CA GLY A 132 12.91 -11.03 1.16
C GLY A 132 11.43 -11.16 1.52
N GLU A 133 10.71 -10.05 1.41
CA GLU A 133 9.27 -9.97 1.62
C GLU A 133 8.58 -9.53 0.32
N THR A 134 7.33 -9.96 0.10
CA THR A 134 6.55 -9.55 -1.06
C THR A 134 6.06 -8.10 -0.95
N PRO A 135 5.98 -7.34 -2.07
CA PRO A 135 6.43 -7.71 -3.40
C PRO A 135 7.97 -7.72 -3.49
N LEU A 136 8.51 -8.87 -3.89
CA LEU A 136 9.95 -9.08 -4.05
C LEU A 136 10.25 -9.09 -5.54
N GLU A 137 10.64 -7.95 -6.08
CA GLU A 137 10.86 -7.78 -7.52
C GLU A 137 12.27 -8.21 -7.95
N ASN A 138 12.33 -8.95 -9.07
CA ASN A 138 13.57 -9.30 -9.77
C ASN A 138 14.67 -9.87 -8.85
N ALA A 139 14.30 -10.71 -7.88
CA ALA A 139 15.27 -11.40 -7.05
C ALA A 139 16.19 -12.25 -7.93
N ARG A 140 17.48 -11.94 -7.90
CA ARG A 140 18.49 -12.64 -8.70
C ARG A 140 18.84 -13.96 -8.04
N LEU A 141 18.57 -15.07 -8.73
CA LEU A 141 18.87 -16.43 -8.27
C LEU A 141 19.81 -17.11 -9.25
N ASP A 142 20.78 -17.87 -8.74
CA ASP A 142 21.64 -18.70 -9.59
C ASP A 142 20.78 -19.75 -10.31
N THR A 143 21.20 -20.19 -11.50
CA THR A 143 20.46 -21.24 -12.22
C THR A 143 20.43 -22.55 -11.42
N GLY A 144 19.26 -23.18 -11.33
CA GLY A 144 19.09 -24.42 -10.59
C GLY A 144 17.65 -24.68 -10.15
N ASP A 145 17.45 -25.79 -9.45
CA ASP A 145 16.17 -26.22 -8.90
C ASP A 145 16.02 -25.67 -7.47
N TYR A 146 14.87 -25.06 -7.21
CA TYR A 146 14.51 -24.55 -5.90
C TYR A 146 13.11 -25.01 -5.55
N SER A 147 12.83 -25.11 -4.25
CA SER A 147 11.46 -24.94 -3.75
C SER A 147 11.41 -23.66 -2.95
N PHE A 148 10.23 -23.05 -2.87
CA PHE A 148 10.02 -21.85 -2.07
C PHE A 148 8.83 -22.03 -1.13
N GLU A 149 8.91 -21.38 0.03
CA GLU A 149 7.81 -21.27 0.99
C GLU A 149 7.53 -19.79 1.23
N ILE A 150 6.26 -19.42 1.14
CA ILE A 150 5.75 -18.06 1.40
C ILE A 150 4.99 -18.11 2.71
N LEU A 151 5.44 -17.31 3.67
CA LEU A 151 4.90 -17.22 5.02
C LEU A 151 4.37 -15.81 5.27
N LEU A 152 3.16 -15.74 5.81
CA LEU A 152 2.60 -14.50 6.34
C LEU A 152 1.84 -14.84 7.62
N GLU A 153 2.07 -14.04 8.66
CA GLU A 153 1.40 -14.21 9.95
C GLU A 153 -0.12 -14.28 9.75
N ASN A 154 -0.78 -15.26 10.38
CA ASN A 154 -2.24 -15.50 10.29
C ASN A 154 -2.75 -16.01 8.92
N TYR A 155 -1.88 -16.41 8.00
CA TYR A 155 -2.24 -17.03 6.72
C TYR A 155 -1.67 -18.44 6.59
N HIS A 156 -2.33 -19.30 5.80
CA HIS A 156 -1.78 -20.61 5.47
C HIS A 156 -0.51 -20.47 4.62
N PRO A 157 0.56 -21.23 4.95
CA PRO A 157 1.79 -21.23 4.16
C PRO A 157 1.52 -21.71 2.74
N THR A 158 2.24 -21.14 1.77
CA THR A 158 2.19 -21.55 0.36
C THR A 158 3.56 -22.06 -0.07
N GLN A 159 3.61 -23.23 -0.71
CA GLN A 159 4.87 -23.85 -1.14
C GLN A 159 4.76 -24.33 -2.60
N SER A 160 5.83 -24.16 -3.37
CA SER A 160 5.94 -24.70 -4.74
C SER A 160 7.41 -24.86 -5.15
N ASP A 161 7.62 -25.58 -6.25
CA ASP A 161 8.92 -25.75 -6.90
C ASP A 161 9.11 -24.74 -8.04
N ILE A 162 10.36 -24.33 -8.29
CA ILE A 162 10.75 -23.48 -9.42
C ILE A 162 12.13 -23.88 -9.95
N VAL A 163 12.25 -23.99 -11.27
CA VAL A 163 13.51 -24.21 -11.97
C VAL A 163 13.96 -22.90 -12.60
N VAL A 164 15.06 -22.34 -12.12
CA VAL A 164 15.60 -21.06 -12.59
C VAL A 164 16.59 -21.31 -13.72
N GLU A 165 16.27 -20.82 -14.90
CA GLU A 165 17.13 -20.88 -16.09
C GLU A 165 17.78 -19.52 -16.38
N HIS A 166 18.89 -19.57 -17.11
CA HIS A 166 19.71 -18.41 -17.43
C HIS A 166 18.93 -17.32 -18.17
N GLY A 167 18.98 -16.08 -17.66
CA GLY A 167 18.42 -14.90 -18.33
C GLY A 167 16.90 -14.85 -18.37
N ASN A 168 16.21 -15.85 -17.81
CA ASN A 168 14.77 -15.90 -17.73
C ASN A 168 14.24 -15.05 -16.56
N TYR A 169 13.02 -14.56 -16.74
CA TYR A 169 12.26 -13.83 -15.74
C TYR A 169 11.02 -14.65 -15.39
N TYR A 170 10.85 -14.94 -14.10
CA TYR A 170 9.74 -15.69 -13.55
C TYR A 170 8.87 -14.78 -12.70
N THR A 171 7.58 -15.09 -12.62
CA THR A 171 6.64 -14.37 -11.77
C THR A 171 5.78 -15.36 -11.02
N GLU A 172 5.93 -15.34 -9.69
CA GLU A 172 5.16 -16.11 -8.74
C GLU A 172 4.13 -15.20 -8.09
N LYS A 173 2.84 -15.45 -8.36
CA LYS A 173 1.74 -14.64 -7.82
C LYS A 173 0.80 -15.50 -7.00
N HIS A 174 0.65 -15.18 -5.72
CA HIS A 174 -0.07 -16.03 -4.76
C HIS A 174 -1.11 -15.24 -3.96
N ALA A 175 -2.38 -15.63 -4.05
CA ALA A 175 -3.41 -15.11 -3.14
C ALA A 175 -3.40 -15.96 -1.86
N LEU A 176 -2.98 -15.37 -0.74
CA LEU A 176 -2.82 -16.09 0.51
C LEU A 176 -4.18 -16.33 1.17
N LYS A 177 -4.34 -17.52 1.77
CA LYS A 177 -5.59 -17.91 2.43
C LYS A 177 -5.51 -17.62 3.92
N ALA A 178 -6.30 -16.66 4.39
CA ALA A 178 -6.37 -16.31 5.82
C ALA A 178 -6.85 -17.49 6.69
N MET A 179 -6.27 -17.63 7.89
CA MET A 179 -6.66 -18.61 8.90
C MET A 179 -7.87 -18.12 9.71
N VAL A 180 -9.02 -18.02 9.05
CA VAL A 180 -10.26 -17.39 9.54
C VAL A 180 -10.67 -17.87 10.95
N ALA A 181 -10.92 -16.91 11.85
CA ALA A 181 -11.47 -17.11 13.18
C ALA A 181 -13.02 -17.06 13.18
N ARG A 182 -13.63 -17.61 14.23
CA ARG A 182 -15.09 -17.53 14.47
C ARG A 182 -15.38 -16.62 15.66
N LEU A 183 -16.14 -15.56 15.42
CA LEU A 183 -16.67 -14.67 16.46
C LEU A 183 -18.14 -15.00 16.71
N ARG A 184 -18.46 -15.45 17.92
CA ARG A 184 -19.83 -15.61 18.38
C ARG A 184 -20.20 -14.42 19.26
N ILE A 185 -21.29 -13.74 18.92
CA ILE A 185 -21.74 -12.54 19.61
C ILE A 185 -23.08 -12.82 20.23
N LEU A 186 -23.15 -12.78 21.56
CA LEU A 186 -24.37 -12.89 22.34
C LEU A 186 -24.68 -11.53 22.95
N SER A 187 -25.98 -11.25 23.15
CA SER A 187 -26.36 -10.07 23.91
C SER A 187 -27.57 -10.28 24.82
N ARG A 188 -27.64 -9.43 25.84
CA ARG A 188 -28.80 -9.32 26.73
C ARG A 188 -29.29 -7.87 26.75
N PRO A 189 -30.50 -7.58 26.25
CA PRO A 189 -31.40 -8.49 25.53
C PRO A 189 -30.84 -8.94 24.17
N THR A 190 -31.32 -10.07 23.68
CA THR A 190 -30.97 -10.63 22.35
C THR A 190 -31.66 -9.88 21.20
N GLY A 191 -31.30 -10.15 19.94
CA GLY A 191 -31.83 -9.46 18.77
C GLY A 191 -31.30 -8.04 18.63
N ALA A 192 -30.05 -7.83 19.03
CA ALA A 192 -29.34 -6.57 18.89
C ALA A 192 -28.58 -6.54 17.56
N GLN A 193 -28.48 -5.36 16.94
CA GLN A 193 -27.66 -5.10 15.77
C GLN A 193 -26.19 -5.29 16.12
N VAL A 194 -25.44 -5.88 15.19
CA VAL A 194 -23.99 -6.07 15.32
C VAL A 194 -23.28 -5.13 14.35
N TRP A 195 -22.24 -4.49 14.83
CA TRP A 195 -21.32 -3.66 14.05
C TRP A 195 -19.90 -4.20 14.19
N ILE A 196 -19.15 -4.24 13.11
CA ILE A 196 -17.72 -4.61 13.11
C ILE A 196 -16.99 -3.47 12.40
N ASP A 197 -16.05 -2.81 13.07
CA ASP A 197 -15.28 -1.66 12.57
C ASP A 197 -16.17 -0.57 11.94
N ASP A 198 -17.19 -0.13 12.69
CA ASP A 198 -18.19 0.85 12.25
C ASP A 198 -19.08 0.42 11.05
N GLU A 199 -19.01 -0.84 10.61
CA GLU A 199 -19.89 -1.40 9.56
C GLU A 199 -21.02 -2.26 10.13
N LEU A 200 -22.26 -1.93 9.76
CA LEU A 200 -23.45 -2.70 10.18
C LEU A 200 -23.43 -4.08 9.53
N ARG A 201 -23.51 -5.10 10.36
CA ARG A 201 -23.65 -6.48 9.93
C ARG A 201 -25.12 -6.84 9.70
N PRO A 202 -25.42 -7.69 8.71
CA PRO A 202 -26.78 -8.17 8.49
C PRO A 202 -27.26 -9.10 9.62
N GLU A 203 -26.34 -9.74 10.35
CA GLU A 203 -26.67 -10.60 11.48
C GLU A 203 -27.08 -9.80 12.72
N MET A 204 -28.05 -10.33 13.47
CA MET A 204 -28.43 -9.85 14.81
C MET A 204 -27.94 -10.85 15.85
N THR A 205 -27.77 -10.43 17.11
CA THR A 205 -27.41 -11.34 18.19
C THR A 205 -28.55 -12.36 18.45
N PRO A 206 -28.25 -13.65 18.68
CA PRO A 206 -26.92 -14.26 18.65
C PRO A 206 -26.37 -14.37 17.22
N ALA A 207 -25.17 -13.84 16.98
CA ALA A 207 -24.52 -13.86 15.67
C ALA A 207 -23.30 -14.79 15.69
N ASN A 208 -23.00 -15.43 14.56
CA ASN A 208 -21.79 -16.21 14.35
C ASN A 208 -21.11 -15.73 13.07
N ILE A 209 -20.01 -14.98 13.22
CA ILE A 209 -19.33 -14.29 12.12
C ILE A 209 -17.96 -14.93 11.92
N LYS A 210 -17.56 -15.08 10.66
CA LYS A 210 -16.22 -15.52 10.27
C LYS A 210 -15.41 -14.31 9.86
N LEU A 211 -14.30 -14.07 10.54
CA LEU A 211 -13.40 -12.93 10.28
C LEU A 211 -11.97 -13.45 10.15
N PRO A 212 -11.11 -12.82 9.33
CA PRO A 212 -9.67 -13.01 9.43
C PRO A 212 -9.18 -12.78 10.88
N PRO A 213 -8.01 -13.30 11.25
CA PRO A 213 -7.39 -12.94 12.52
C PRO A 213 -7.00 -11.45 12.55
N GLY A 214 -7.05 -10.85 13.73
CA GLY A 214 -6.71 -9.44 13.94
C GLY A 214 -7.57 -8.76 15.01
N ALA A 215 -7.30 -7.48 15.23
CA ALA A 215 -8.05 -6.62 16.12
C ALA A 215 -9.31 -6.07 15.44
N TYR A 216 -10.43 -6.08 16.15
CA TYR A 216 -11.73 -5.58 15.66
C TYR A 216 -12.43 -4.74 16.73
N SER A 217 -13.08 -3.64 16.33
CA SER A 217 -14.10 -2.99 17.16
C SER A 217 -15.44 -3.67 16.92
N VAL A 218 -16.03 -4.25 17.97
CA VAL A 218 -17.31 -4.95 17.92
C VAL A 218 -18.34 -4.15 18.70
N GLY A 219 -19.32 -3.62 17.99
CA GLY A 219 -20.44 -2.90 18.55
C GLY A 219 -21.71 -3.76 18.60
N VAL A 220 -22.44 -3.74 19.71
CA VAL A 220 -23.75 -4.37 19.87
C VAL A 220 -24.78 -3.34 20.34
N TYR A 221 -25.78 -3.06 19.51
CA TYR A 221 -26.78 -2.02 19.76
C TYR A 221 -28.21 -2.57 19.67
N LYS A 222 -29.08 -2.11 20.57
CA LYS A 222 -30.51 -2.36 20.47
C LYS A 222 -31.28 -1.10 20.85
N GLN A 223 -32.37 -0.81 20.13
CA GLN A 223 -33.24 0.32 20.46
C GLN A 223 -33.66 0.30 21.94
N GLY A 224 -33.48 1.42 22.63
CA GLY A 224 -33.74 1.58 24.07
C GLY A 224 -32.56 1.19 24.98
N TYR A 225 -31.46 0.72 24.40
CA TYR A 225 -30.25 0.33 25.12
C TYR A 225 -29.01 1.06 24.59
N MET A 226 -28.02 1.21 25.46
CA MET A 226 -26.75 1.83 25.11
C MET A 226 -25.96 0.86 24.25
N MET A 227 -25.31 1.39 23.20
CA MET A 227 -24.35 0.63 22.41
C MET A 227 -23.24 0.09 23.32
N ASN A 228 -23.01 -1.22 23.25
CA ASN A 228 -21.85 -1.85 23.88
C ASN A 228 -20.78 -2.05 22.82
N GLU A 229 -19.70 -1.27 22.89
CA GLU A 229 -18.56 -1.37 21.98
C GLU A 229 -17.36 -1.95 22.73
N GLN A 230 -16.71 -2.96 22.14
CA GLN A 230 -15.53 -3.61 22.70
C GLN A 230 -14.52 -3.89 21.59
N THR A 231 -13.24 -3.63 21.87
CA THR A 231 -12.15 -4.11 21.03
C THR A 231 -11.82 -5.55 21.39
N ILE A 232 -11.74 -6.43 20.40
CA ILE A 232 -11.32 -7.83 20.56
C ILE A 232 -10.14 -8.15 19.66
N GLU A 233 -9.38 -9.17 20.01
CA GLU A 233 -8.30 -9.75 19.20
C GLU A 233 -8.69 -11.18 18.82
N LEU A 234 -8.81 -11.47 17.52
CA LEU A 234 -9.11 -12.80 17.01
C LEU A 234 -7.81 -13.49 16.57
N ALA A 235 -7.46 -14.61 17.22
CA ALA A 235 -6.30 -15.41 16.82
C ALA A 235 -6.62 -16.35 15.63
N ALA A 236 -5.59 -16.76 14.88
CA ALA A 236 -5.71 -17.73 13.78
C ALA A 236 -6.45 -19.02 14.18
N ASN A 237 -7.45 -19.40 13.36
CA ASN A 237 -8.29 -20.59 13.55
C ASN A 237 -8.98 -20.69 14.93
N SER A 238 -9.13 -19.57 15.64
CA SER A 238 -9.73 -19.55 16.98
C SER A 238 -11.26 -19.42 16.95
N SER A 239 -11.86 -19.53 18.13
CA SER A 239 -13.24 -19.12 18.37
C SER A 239 -13.30 -18.19 19.58
N PHE A 240 -14.00 -17.08 19.45
CA PHE A 240 -14.14 -16.06 20.49
C PHE A 240 -15.62 -15.81 20.77
N ASP A 241 -16.00 -15.84 22.05
CA ASP A 241 -17.38 -15.59 22.49
C ASP A 241 -17.46 -14.20 23.15
N LEU A 242 -18.07 -13.23 22.46
CA LEU A 242 -18.37 -11.92 23.00
C LEU A 242 -19.77 -11.93 23.63
N ASN A 243 -19.85 -11.53 24.90
CA ASN A 243 -21.11 -11.43 25.63
C ASN A 243 -21.39 -9.97 26.00
N ALA A 244 -22.28 -9.32 25.26
CA ALA A 244 -22.67 -7.93 25.50
C ALA A 244 -23.92 -7.86 26.40
N VAL A 245 -23.76 -7.37 27.63
CA VAL A 245 -24.91 -6.97 28.45
C VAL A 245 -25.20 -5.51 28.13
N LEU A 246 -26.37 -5.24 27.54
CA LEU A 246 -26.76 -3.89 27.16
C LEU A 246 -27.47 -3.22 28.35
N GLU A 247 -27.00 -2.04 28.71
CA GLU A 247 -27.60 -1.23 29.76
C GLU A 247 -28.77 -0.42 29.18
N GLU A 248 -29.85 -0.31 29.97
CA GLU A 248 -30.97 0.56 29.63
C GLU A 248 -30.51 2.03 29.65
N GLY A 249 -30.85 2.76 28.59
CA GLY A 249 -30.28 4.07 28.30
C GLY A 249 -30.04 4.17 26.81
N GLY A 250 -30.05 5.36 26.22
CA GLY A 250 -30.00 5.48 24.76
C GLY A 250 -28.74 6.17 24.31
N MET A 251 -27.58 5.49 24.30
CA MET A 251 -26.45 5.94 23.47
C MET A 251 -26.69 5.43 22.06
N PRO A 252 -27.17 6.28 21.13
CA PRO A 252 -27.49 5.84 19.79
C PRO A 252 -26.19 5.55 19.05
N PHE A 253 -26.20 4.54 18.19
CA PHE A 253 -25.04 4.20 17.38
C PHE A 253 -24.51 5.41 16.60
N GLY A 254 -23.19 5.57 16.54
CA GLY A 254 -22.52 6.67 15.84
C GLY A 254 -22.57 8.02 16.56
N MET A 255 -23.06 8.07 17.81
CA MET A 255 -23.06 9.27 18.63
C MET A 255 -22.07 9.16 19.80
N VAL A 256 -21.69 10.32 20.35
CA VAL A 256 -20.92 10.44 21.59
C VAL A 256 -21.77 11.09 22.69
N LEU A 257 -21.54 10.69 23.94
CA LEU A 257 -22.17 11.30 25.11
C LEU A 257 -21.48 12.62 25.43
N ILE A 258 -22.24 13.71 25.43
CA ILE A 258 -21.82 14.98 26.01
C ILE A 258 -22.40 15.05 27.43
N PRO A 259 -21.56 14.95 28.48
CA PRO A 259 -22.05 14.83 29.85
C PRO A 259 -22.76 16.10 30.32
N ALA A 260 -23.71 15.93 31.26
CA ALA A 260 -24.34 17.05 31.94
C ALA A 260 -23.29 17.90 32.67
N GLY A 261 -23.51 19.21 32.77
CA GLY A 261 -22.61 20.09 33.51
C GLY A 261 -22.47 21.48 32.91
N GLU A 262 -21.75 22.32 33.65
CA GLU A 262 -21.40 23.67 33.24
C GLU A 262 -20.30 23.68 32.17
N PHE A 263 -20.38 24.65 31.26
CA PHE A 263 -19.31 24.98 30.33
C PHE A 263 -19.27 26.48 30.06
N ILE A 264 -18.17 26.95 29.47
CA ILE A 264 -18.00 28.35 29.04
C ILE A 264 -18.58 28.51 27.64
N PHE A 265 -19.58 29.39 27.50
CA PHE A 265 -20.28 29.68 26.24
C PHE A 265 -20.03 31.13 25.80
N GLY A 266 -19.64 31.32 24.54
CA GLY A 266 -19.26 32.62 23.97
C GLY A 266 -17.80 32.99 24.20
N ASP A 267 -17.43 34.20 23.78
CA ASP A 267 -16.09 34.77 23.89
C ASP A 267 -16.17 36.30 23.93
N ASP A 268 -15.57 36.94 24.94
CA ASP A 268 -15.62 38.39 25.15
C ASP A 268 -14.59 39.17 24.32
N ASP A 269 -13.57 38.50 23.80
CA ASP A 269 -12.39 39.12 23.18
C ASP A 269 -12.37 39.00 21.65
N LYS A 270 -13.33 38.28 21.07
CA LYS A 270 -13.40 37.98 19.63
C LYS A 270 -14.54 38.76 18.95
N SER A 271 -15.48 38.08 18.29
CA SER A 271 -16.52 38.74 17.51
C SER A 271 -17.63 39.36 18.40
N PRO A 272 -18.25 40.48 18.02
CA PRO A 272 -19.31 41.12 18.81
C PRO A 272 -20.51 40.22 19.11
N ASP A 273 -20.84 39.30 18.20
CA ASP A 273 -21.96 38.36 18.30
C ASP A 273 -21.66 37.13 19.18
N GLU A 274 -20.41 36.95 19.61
CA GLU A 274 -19.95 35.89 20.52
C GLU A 274 -20.07 36.32 22.01
N LYS A 275 -20.40 37.58 22.28
CA LYS A 275 -20.45 38.18 23.62
C LYS A 275 -21.86 38.15 24.22
N PRO A 276 -22.02 38.14 25.56
CA PRO A 276 -20.96 37.97 26.54
C PRO A 276 -20.62 36.49 26.77
N MET A 277 -19.34 36.23 27.07
CA MET A 277 -18.88 34.95 27.59
C MET A 277 -19.54 34.69 28.95
N ARG A 278 -20.08 33.47 29.14
CA ARG A 278 -20.76 33.10 30.39
C ARG A 278 -20.74 31.61 30.65
N LYS A 279 -20.94 31.23 31.90
CA LYS A 279 -21.20 29.83 32.26
C LYS A 279 -22.64 29.46 31.93
N VAL A 280 -22.81 28.31 31.28
CA VAL A 280 -24.12 27.72 30.98
C VAL A 280 -24.11 26.27 31.46
N HIS A 281 -25.18 25.86 32.13
CA HIS A 281 -25.42 24.45 32.44
C HIS A 281 -26.25 23.81 31.33
N LEU A 282 -25.83 22.64 30.86
CA LEU A 282 -26.61 21.78 29.98
C LEU A 282 -26.77 20.40 30.62
N GLU A 283 -27.95 19.83 30.49
CA GLU A 283 -28.17 18.40 30.74
C GLU A 283 -27.34 17.54 29.79
N ALA A 284 -27.22 16.25 30.10
CA ALA A 284 -26.53 15.31 29.22
C ALA A 284 -27.31 15.12 27.92
N PHE A 285 -26.60 15.01 26.81
CA PHE A 285 -27.17 14.73 25.50
C PHE A 285 -26.20 13.92 24.65
N TYR A 286 -26.70 13.36 23.56
CA TYR A 286 -25.88 12.66 22.57
C TYR A 286 -25.76 13.52 21.31
N MET A 287 -24.57 13.52 20.70
CA MET A 287 -24.29 14.20 19.44
C MET A 287 -23.64 13.21 18.47
N ASP A 288 -23.94 13.31 17.18
CA ASP A 288 -23.27 12.47 16.19
C ASP A 288 -21.75 12.68 16.25
N LYS A 289 -21.00 11.58 16.19
CA LYS A 289 -19.53 11.56 16.23
C LYS A 289 -18.94 12.30 15.03
N ASN A 290 -19.64 12.26 13.91
CA ASN A 290 -19.28 12.83 12.62
C ASN A 290 -20.45 13.62 12.04
N GLU A 291 -20.18 14.48 11.06
CA GLU A 291 -21.21 15.06 10.20
C GLU A 291 -22.01 13.96 9.47
N VAL A 292 -23.28 14.23 9.15
CA VAL A 292 -24.12 13.28 8.39
C VAL A 292 -23.54 13.08 7.00
N THR A 293 -23.29 11.82 6.64
CA THR A 293 -22.70 11.47 5.34
C THR A 293 -23.72 11.45 4.19
N ASN A 294 -23.23 11.53 2.96
CA ASN A 294 -24.04 11.37 1.76
C ASN A 294 -24.78 10.02 1.72
N ALA A 295 -24.12 8.93 2.12
CA ALA A 295 -24.71 7.60 2.14
C ALA A 295 -25.86 7.50 3.16
N GLU A 296 -25.70 8.08 4.35
CA GLU A 296 -26.76 8.13 5.37
C GLU A 296 -27.94 8.98 4.90
N PHE A 297 -27.67 10.17 4.36
CA PHE A 297 -28.72 11.06 3.88
C PHE A 297 -29.55 10.42 2.75
N LYS A 298 -28.90 9.69 1.84
CA LYS A 298 -29.55 8.97 0.73
C LYS A 298 -30.47 7.84 1.18
N LYS A 299 -30.22 7.21 2.34
CA LYS A 299 -31.13 6.19 2.90
C LYS A 299 -32.51 6.78 3.23
N VAL A 300 -32.55 8.04 3.69
CA VAL A 300 -33.80 8.76 4.01
C VAL A 300 -34.38 9.47 2.79
N PHE A 301 -33.52 10.04 1.95
CA PHE A 301 -33.91 10.74 0.73
C PHE A 301 -33.29 10.07 -0.50
N PRO A 302 -33.91 9.03 -1.08
CA PRO A 302 -33.35 8.26 -2.19
C PRO A 302 -33.04 9.08 -3.45
N GLY A 303 -33.66 10.26 -3.61
CA GLY A 303 -33.37 11.20 -4.69
C GLY A 303 -32.11 12.06 -4.47
N HIS A 304 -31.40 11.90 -3.34
CA HIS A 304 -30.11 12.55 -3.11
C HIS A 304 -29.03 11.92 -4.00
N THR A 305 -28.30 12.76 -4.73
CA THR A 305 -27.27 12.34 -5.69
C THR A 305 -25.92 12.94 -5.34
N PHE A 306 -24.88 12.13 -5.49
CA PHE A 306 -23.49 12.49 -5.26
C PHE A 306 -22.59 11.52 -6.04
N ASP A 307 -21.33 11.87 -6.27
CA ASP A 307 -20.38 10.98 -6.93
C ASP A 307 -20.08 9.77 -6.05
N GLY A 308 -20.13 8.55 -6.59
CA GLY A 308 -20.10 7.32 -5.78
C GLY A 308 -18.89 7.13 -4.85
N HIS A 309 -17.76 7.81 -5.07
CA HIS A 309 -16.62 7.79 -4.15
C HIS A 309 -16.84 8.65 -2.88
N ARG A 310 -17.94 9.41 -2.82
CA ARG A 310 -18.26 10.37 -1.76
C ARG A 310 -19.30 9.87 -0.76
N ASP A 311 -19.50 8.55 -0.68
CA ASP A 311 -20.42 7.93 0.28
C ASP A 311 -20.17 8.43 1.71
N ASN A 312 -18.89 8.53 2.12
CA ASN A 312 -18.45 8.94 3.46
C ASN A 312 -18.13 10.44 3.59
N TYR A 313 -18.43 11.25 2.58
CA TYR A 313 -18.27 12.70 2.66
C TYR A 313 -19.50 13.32 3.32
N PRO A 314 -19.37 14.45 4.04
CA PRO A 314 -20.50 15.12 4.62
C PRO A 314 -21.49 15.56 3.54
N VAL A 315 -22.77 15.44 3.85
CA VAL A 315 -23.83 15.96 3.00
C VAL A 315 -23.78 17.49 2.98
N ARG A 316 -23.87 18.07 1.78
CA ARG A 316 -23.87 19.53 1.55
C ARG A 316 -25.06 19.95 0.68
N GLY A 317 -25.24 21.26 0.52
CA GLY A 317 -26.34 21.80 -0.28
C GLY A 317 -27.72 21.58 0.34
N VAL A 318 -27.78 21.35 1.65
CA VAL A 318 -29.01 21.03 2.38
C VAL A 318 -29.50 22.26 3.14
N SER A 319 -30.76 22.64 2.89
CA SER A 319 -31.46 23.69 3.65
C SER A 319 -31.70 23.25 5.10
N TRP A 320 -31.83 24.20 6.03
CA TRP A 320 -32.14 23.93 7.44
C TRP A 320 -33.34 22.99 7.61
N LYS A 321 -34.43 23.22 6.85
CA LYS A 321 -35.63 22.37 6.93
C LYS A 321 -35.32 20.92 6.58
N ARG A 322 -34.57 20.67 5.51
CA ARG A 322 -34.19 19.30 5.12
C ARG A 322 -33.27 18.63 6.13
N ALA A 323 -32.37 19.39 6.76
CA ALA A 323 -31.54 18.87 7.85
C ALA A 323 -32.40 18.49 9.08
N ALA A 324 -33.37 19.33 9.45
CA ALA A 324 -34.32 19.03 10.51
C ALA A 324 -35.24 17.83 10.18
N ASP A 325 -35.75 17.75 8.94
CA ASP A 325 -36.57 16.64 8.47
C ASP A 325 -35.77 15.33 8.47
N PHE A 326 -34.49 15.36 8.05
CA PHE A 326 -33.59 14.21 8.14
C PHE A 326 -33.45 13.74 9.59
N ALA A 327 -33.07 14.65 10.49
CA ALA A 327 -32.84 14.34 11.89
C ALA A 327 -34.10 13.70 12.49
N ALA A 328 -35.28 14.29 12.26
CA ALA A 328 -36.54 13.74 12.74
C ALA A 328 -36.84 12.34 12.16
N ALA A 329 -36.59 12.12 10.86
CA ALA A 329 -36.82 10.83 10.21
C ALA A 329 -35.97 9.69 10.79
N VAL A 330 -34.79 10.00 11.32
CA VAL A 330 -33.90 9.03 11.98
C VAL A 330 -34.02 9.06 13.51
N GLY A 331 -35.07 9.69 14.05
CA GLY A 331 -35.33 9.75 15.49
C GLY A 331 -34.39 10.65 16.29
N LYS A 332 -33.73 11.61 15.62
CA LYS A 332 -32.80 12.60 16.16
C LYS A 332 -33.41 14.02 16.07
N ARG A 333 -32.61 15.02 16.44
CA ARG A 333 -32.89 16.45 16.25
C ARG A 333 -31.60 17.20 15.91
N LEU A 334 -31.72 18.41 15.39
CA LEU A 334 -30.57 19.31 15.31
C LEU A 334 -30.09 19.69 16.74
N PRO A 335 -28.78 19.89 16.94
CA PRO A 335 -28.27 20.42 18.20
C PRO A 335 -28.71 21.87 18.37
N THR A 336 -28.85 22.32 19.61
CA THR A 336 -28.88 23.75 19.89
C THR A 336 -27.48 24.35 19.67
N GLU A 337 -27.41 25.66 19.48
CA GLU A 337 -26.13 26.36 19.36
C GLU A 337 -25.22 26.11 20.58
N LYS A 338 -25.80 26.06 21.78
CA LYS A 338 -25.05 25.81 23.03
C LYS A 338 -24.55 24.38 23.13
N GLU A 339 -25.37 23.41 22.72
CA GLU A 339 -24.98 22.00 22.67
C GLU A 339 -23.83 21.79 21.69
N TRP A 340 -23.92 22.37 20.50
CA TRP A 340 -22.85 22.30 19.50
C TRP A 340 -21.55 22.89 20.06
N GLU A 341 -21.61 24.10 20.64
CA GLU A 341 -20.41 24.74 21.18
C GLU A 341 -19.79 23.94 22.33
N LYS A 342 -20.60 23.42 23.26
CA LYS A 342 -20.11 22.54 24.34
C LYS A 342 -19.42 21.31 23.78
N ALA A 343 -20.04 20.65 22.79
CA ALA A 343 -19.48 19.47 22.16
C ALA A 343 -18.12 19.76 21.48
N ALA A 344 -17.99 20.93 20.84
CA ALA A 344 -16.72 21.34 20.22
C ALA A 344 -15.65 21.66 21.28
N ARG A 345 -15.94 22.55 22.23
CA ARG A 345 -14.91 23.19 23.06
C ARG A 345 -14.69 22.60 24.43
N GLY A 346 -15.60 21.75 24.88
CA GLY A 346 -15.51 21.16 26.20
C GLY A 346 -15.86 22.09 27.37
N ALA A 347 -15.80 21.54 28.58
CA ALA A 347 -16.11 22.28 29.81
C ALA A 347 -15.12 23.43 30.09
N SER A 348 -13.87 23.26 29.63
CA SER A 348 -12.77 24.21 29.81
C SER A 348 -12.80 25.40 28.84
N GLY A 349 -13.70 25.40 27.85
CA GLY A 349 -13.84 26.53 26.95
C GLY A 349 -12.71 26.66 25.93
N ARG A 350 -12.24 25.55 25.34
CA ARG A 350 -11.13 25.60 24.36
C ARG A 350 -11.44 26.49 23.16
N GLU A 351 -10.40 27.07 22.55
CA GLU A 351 -10.56 27.90 21.34
C GLU A 351 -10.92 27.02 20.13
N TYR A 352 -10.20 25.91 19.96
CA TYR A 352 -10.45 24.86 18.98
C TYR A 352 -10.73 23.54 19.71
N PRO A 353 -11.37 22.55 19.06
CA PRO A 353 -11.72 21.28 19.71
C PRO A 353 -10.54 20.57 20.39
N TRP A 354 -9.37 20.66 19.75
CA TRP A 354 -8.13 20.06 20.24
C TRP A 354 -7.33 20.95 21.21
N GLY A 355 -7.63 22.25 21.36
CA GLY A 355 -6.88 23.12 22.26
C GLY A 355 -6.92 24.61 21.93
N ALA A 356 -6.00 25.37 22.53
CA ALA A 356 -5.99 26.83 22.45
C ALA A 356 -5.35 27.39 21.16
N VAL A 357 -4.52 26.60 20.46
CA VAL A 357 -3.73 27.05 19.32
C VAL A 357 -4.20 26.32 18.05
N PHE A 358 -4.40 27.09 16.98
CA PHE A 358 -4.78 26.54 15.69
C PHE A 358 -3.68 25.61 15.16
N ASN A 359 -4.09 24.46 14.62
CA ASN A 359 -3.22 23.55 13.88
C ASN A 359 -3.93 23.11 12.60
N ILE A 360 -3.26 23.29 11.45
CA ILE A 360 -3.81 22.92 10.14
C ILE A 360 -3.95 21.40 9.97
N ASP A 361 -3.14 20.61 10.67
CA ASP A 361 -3.19 19.14 10.59
C ASP A 361 -4.40 18.54 11.34
N HIS A 362 -5.21 19.38 11.99
CA HIS A 362 -6.33 18.98 12.83
C HIS A 362 -7.70 19.35 12.22
N ALA A 363 -7.74 20.06 11.10
CA ALA A 363 -8.99 20.49 10.49
C ALA A 363 -8.88 20.60 8.97
N HIS A 364 -10.00 20.36 8.28
CA HIS A 364 -10.09 20.62 6.84
C HIS A 364 -10.62 22.03 6.57
N ILE A 365 -9.74 22.97 6.21
CA ILE A 365 -10.10 24.37 5.95
C ILE A 365 -9.54 24.87 4.61
N ALA A 366 -9.70 26.15 4.29
CA ALA A 366 -9.23 26.71 3.03
C ALA A 366 -7.69 26.64 2.91
N THR A 367 -7.19 25.69 2.10
CA THR A 367 -5.75 25.51 1.82
C THR A 367 -5.33 25.93 0.41
N GLY A 368 -6.25 26.51 -0.38
CA GLY A 368 -5.97 27.00 -1.73
C GLY A 368 -7.21 27.08 -2.62
N LEU A 369 -7.00 27.49 -3.89
CA LEU A 369 -8.04 27.52 -4.92
C LEU A 369 -8.43 26.07 -5.27
N ASN A 370 -9.72 25.74 -5.18
CA ASN A 370 -10.32 24.42 -5.45
C ASN A 370 -10.25 23.38 -4.31
N SER A 371 -10.15 23.81 -3.05
CA SER A 371 -10.43 22.91 -1.91
C SER A 371 -11.91 22.50 -1.90
N ASP A 372 -12.17 21.24 -1.54
CA ASP A 372 -13.51 20.64 -1.41
C ASP A 372 -13.57 19.85 -0.10
N SER A 373 -14.76 19.57 0.44
CA SER A 373 -14.93 18.78 1.67
C SER A 373 -14.16 17.45 1.63
N GLN A 374 -13.81 16.88 2.79
CA GLN A 374 -13.19 15.55 2.90
C GLN A 374 -14.15 14.53 3.50
N SER A 375 -13.81 13.24 3.40
CA SER A 375 -14.49 12.18 4.15
C SER A 375 -14.51 12.53 5.63
N VAL A 376 -15.64 12.28 6.29
CA VAL A 376 -15.80 12.52 7.72
C VAL A 376 -14.77 11.72 8.52
N GLY A 377 -14.31 12.27 9.64
CA GLY A 377 -13.36 11.60 10.54
C GLY A 377 -11.93 11.49 10.00
N SER A 378 -11.59 12.16 8.89
CA SER A 378 -10.23 12.12 8.31
C SER A 378 -9.16 12.72 9.24
N TYR A 379 -9.56 13.66 10.10
CA TYR A 379 -8.66 14.40 11.00
C TYR A 379 -8.69 13.83 12.42
N LYS A 380 -8.05 12.66 12.61
CA LYS A 380 -8.06 11.91 13.88
C LYS A 380 -7.42 12.63 15.07
N THR A 381 -6.63 13.66 14.83
CA THR A 381 -5.99 14.48 15.87
C THR A 381 -6.76 15.77 16.16
N GLY A 382 -7.81 16.07 15.39
CA GLY A 382 -8.68 17.24 15.53
C GLY A 382 -9.93 17.03 16.37
N VAL A 383 -10.02 15.89 17.06
CA VAL A 383 -11.22 15.46 17.79
C VAL A 383 -11.42 16.31 19.03
N SER A 384 -12.66 16.68 19.32
CA SER A 384 -13.05 17.33 20.58
C SER A 384 -12.78 16.42 21.79
N GLU A 385 -12.78 17.00 23.00
CA GLU A 385 -12.56 16.22 24.22
C GLU A 385 -13.65 15.15 24.50
N TYR A 386 -14.80 15.26 23.83
CA TYR A 386 -15.89 14.31 23.95
C TYR A 386 -15.96 13.30 22.80
N GLY A 387 -15.08 13.40 21.80
CA GLY A 387 -15.03 12.44 20.69
C GLY A 387 -15.74 12.88 19.40
N CYS A 388 -16.29 14.10 19.32
CA CYS A 388 -16.81 14.64 18.06
C CYS A 388 -15.67 15.05 17.12
N PHE A 389 -15.73 14.60 15.87
CA PHE A 389 -14.83 14.93 14.77
C PHE A 389 -15.34 16.14 14.00
N ASP A 390 -14.46 16.76 13.21
CA ASP A 390 -14.78 17.79 12.22
C ASP A 390 -15.53 19.03 12.74
N MET A 391 -15.59 19.23 14.07
CA MET A 391 -16.18 20.41 14.72
C MET A 391 -15.47 21.73 14.35
N SER A 392 -14.34 21.68 13.66
CA SER A 392 -13.66 22.82 13.04
C SER A 392 -13.33 22.48 11.59
N GLY A 393 -13.92 23.21 10.63
CA GLY A 393 -13.72 22.99 9.21
C GLY A 393 -14.74 22.02 8.61
N ASN A 394 -14.32 21.32 7.55
CA ASN A 394 -15.14 20.46 6.68
C ASN A 394 -16.44 21.14 6.21
N VAL A 395 -17.59 21.00 6.88
CA VAL A 395 -18.81 21.72 6.48
C VAL A 395 -19.46 22.50 7.62
N TYR A 396 -20.20 23.54 7.23
CA TYR A 396 -21.03 24.27 8.18
C TYR A 396 -22.15 23.39 8.71
N GLU A 397 -22.34 23.39 10.02
CA GLU A 397 -23.35 22.57 10.68
C GLU A 397 -24.56 23.39 11.12
N TRP A 398 -25.76 23.03 10.65
CA TRP A 398 -27.02 23.65 11.08
C TRP A 398 -27.35 23.35 12.54
N THR A 399 -27.69 24.40 13.29
CA THR A 399 -28.24 24.28 14.64
C THR A 399 -29.72 24.62 14.67
N SER A 400 -30.41 24.31 15.77
CA SER A 400 -31.85 24.59 15.92
C SER A 400 -32.17 26.07 16.13
N ASP A 401 -31.19 26.87 16.56
CA ASP A 401 -31.38 28.21 17.10
C ASP A 401 -31.51 29.25 15.98
N TRP A 402 -32.39 30.23 16.21
CA TRP A 402 -32.43 31.46 15.44
C TRP A 402 -31.24 32.34 15.83
N TYR A 403 -30.69 33.08 14.87
CA TYR A 403 -29.59 33.99 15.10
C TYR A 403 -30.07 35.22 15.88
N ASN A 404 -30.01 35.10 17.21
CA ASN A 404 -30.37 36.15 18.17
C ASN A 404 -29.12 36.63 18.92
N PRO A 405 -29.15 37.85 19.49
CA PRO A 405 -28.11 38.28 20.41
C PRO A 405 -28.09 37.35 21.62
N TYR A 406 -26.90 37.08 22.15
CA TYR A 406 -26.83 36.44 23.45
C TYR A 406 -27.44 37.35 24.53
N PRO A 407 -28.08 36.78 25.56
CA PRO A 407 -28.60 37.57 26.68
C PRO A 407 -27.53 38.47 27.29
N GLY A 408 -27.80 39.77 27.36
CA GLY A 408 -26.86 40.78 27.86
C GLY A 408 -25.93 41.38 26.81
N ASN A 409 -25.97 40.92 25.55
CA ASN A 409 -25.24 41.56 24.47
C ASN A 409 -25.90 42.92 24.14
N THR A 410 -25.10 43.98 24.15
CA THR A 410 -25.53 45.36 23.86
C THR A 410 -25.30 45.78 22.41
N GLU A 411 -24.54 44.99 21.65
CA GLU A 411 -24.27 45.21 20.23
C GLU A 411 -25.46 44.70 19.40
N VAL A 412 -26.08 45.57 18.60
CA VAL A 412 -27.25 45.24 17.78
C VAL A 412 -26.86 45.21 16.30
N THR A 413 -27.14 44.11 15.62
CA THR A 413 -27.08 44.00 14.15
C THR A 413 -28.48 43.81 13.56
N VAL A 414 -28.66 44.24 12.31
CA VAL A 414 -29.87 44.05 11.50
C VAL A 414 -30.16 42.56 11.24
N ASP A 415 -29.15 41.71 11.35
CA ASP A 415 -29.29 40.28 11.07
C ASP A 415 -29.93 39.50 12.21
N TYR A 416 -30.08 40.10 13.40
CA TYR A 416 -30.71 39.41 14.51
C TYR A 416 -32.22 39.20 14.33
N GLY A 417 -32.71 38.07 14.84
CA GLY A 417 -34.12 37.72 14.87
C GLY A 417 -34.39 36.39 14.18
N THR A 418 -35.56 36.28 13.56
CA THR A 418 -36.07 35.03 12.97
C THR A 418 -35.85 34.94 11.45
N VAL A 419 -34.87 35.68 10.93
CA VAL A 419 -34.49 35.66 9.51
C VAL A 419 -33.47 34.57 9.22
N TYR A 420 -32.49 34.39 10.12
CA TYR A 420 -31.38 33.47 9.92
C TYR A 420 -31.30 32.41 11.02
N LYS A 421 -30.86 31.20 10.66
CA LYS A 421 -30.52 30.13 11.60
C LYS A 421 -29.02 30.10 11.81
N VAL A 422 -28.60 29.75 13.02
CA VAL A 422 -27.18 29.64 13.35
C VAL A 422 -26.60 28.40 12.67
N ILE A 423 -25.43 28.58 12.06
CA ILE A 423 -24.53 27.51 11.63
C ILE A 423 -23.20 27.63 12.38
N ARG A 424 -22.51 26.52 12.59
CA ARG A 424 -21.24 26.47 13.36
C ARG A 424 -20.14 25.73 12.61
N GLY A 425 -18.92 25.70 13.19
CA GLY A 425 -17.79 24.90 12.73
C GLY A 425 -16.93 25.50 11.62
N GLY A 426 -17.52 26.36 10.79
CA GLY A 426 -16.85 26.82 9.57
C GLY A 426 -16.93 25.76 8.47
N SER A 427 -16.04 25.79 7.49
CA SER A 427 -16.01 24.81 6.39
C SER A 427 -14.62 24.69 5.79
N TYR A 428 -14.48 23.81 4.79
CA TYR A 428 -13.31 23.70 3.93
C TYR A 428 -12.97 24.99 3.16
N ARG A 429 -13.85 26.01 3.18
CA ARG A 429 -13.61 27.35 2.61
C ARG A 429 -13.32 28.43 3.65
N SER A 430 -13.33 28.09 4.93
CA SER A 430 -13.12 29.02 6.03
C SER A 430 -11.63 29.18 6.34
N ASP A 431 -11.26 30.31 6.93
CA ASP A 431 -9.93 30.52 7.48
C ASP A 431 -9.86 30.08 8.97
N PRO A 432 -8.67 30.07 9.60
CA PRO A 432 -8.51 29.67 10.99
C PRO A 432 -9.40 30.43 11.99
N PHE A 433 -9.66 31.72 11.78
CA PHE A 433 -10.49 32.52 12.69
C PHE A 433 -11.97 32.10 12.61
N GLU A 434 -12.41 31.66 11.43
CA GLU A 434 -13.80 31.29 11.15
C GLU A 434 -14.17 29.87 11.63
N VAL A 435 -13.19 29.05 12.04
CA VAL A 435 -13.40 27.67 12.53
C VAL A 435 -13.21 27.50 14.04
N ARG A 436 -13.12 28.60 14.79
CA ARG A 436 -13.07 28.56 16.26
C ARG A 436 -14.38 28.00 16.83
N SER A 437 -14.28 27.36 17.99
CA SER A 437 -15.42 26.70 18.64
C SER A 437 -16.52 27.68 19.06
N ALA A 438 -16.15 28.92 19.43
CA ALA A 438 -17.12 29.97 19.79
C ALA A 438 -17.65 30.74 18.57
N LYS A 439 -17.02 30.60 17.39
CA LYS A 439 -17.37 31.39 16.22
C LYS A 439 -18.79 31.06 15.78
N ARG A 440 -19.59 32.11 15.66
CA ARG A 440 -20.96 32.04 15.14
C ARG A 440 -20.96 32.41 13.67
N HIS A 441 -21.80 31.70 12.94
CA HIS A 441 -22.18 31.98 11.57
C HIS A 441 -23.70 31.86 11.46
N TYR A 442 -24.27 32.36 10.38
CA TYR A 442 -25.71 32.26 10.16
C TYR A 442 -26.03 32.28 8.67
N ASP A 443 -27.16 31.69 8.32
CA ASP A 443 -27.70 31.76 6.96
C ASP A 443 -29.22 31.57 6.95
N LYS A 444 -29.86 31.87 5.81
CA LYS A 444 -31.31 31.78 5.68
C LYS A 444 -31.72 30.31 5.74
N PRO A 445 -32.86 29.97 6.36
CA PRO A 445 -33.29 28.58 6.48
C PRO A 445 -33.45 27.82 5.15
N ASP A 446 -33.68 28.54 4.05
CA ASP A 446 -33.81 28.01 2.69
C ASP A 446 -32.50 27.98 1.90
N ALA A 447 -31.42 28.59 2.43
CA ALA A 447 -30.10 28.59 1.81
C ALA A 447 -29.54 27.17 1.69
N ARG A 448 -28.78 26.95 0.62
CA ARG A 448 -28.12 25.67 0.31
C ARG A 448 -26.66 25.96 0.00
N ARG A 449 -25.77 25.77 0.97
CA ARG A 449 -24.33 25.96 0.77
C ARG A 449 -23.73 24.71 0.12
N GLU A 450 -23.19 24.87 -1.09
CA GLU A 450 -22.42 23.85 -1.81
C GLU A 450 -20.93 23.90 -1.45
#